data_AF-A0A2E9RSV4-F1
#
_entry.id   AF-A0A2E9RSV4-F1
#
_cell.length_a   1.000
_cell.length_b   1.000
_cell.length_c   1.000
_cell.angle_alpha   90.00
_cell.angle_beta   90.00
_cell.angle_gamma   90.00
#
_symmetry.space_group_name_H-M   'P 1'
#
loop_
_entity.id
_entity.type
_entity.pdbx_description
1 polymer ?
#
loop_
_entity_poly.entity_id
_entity_poly.type
_entity_poly.pdbx_seq_one_letter_code
_entity_poly.pdbx_strand_id
1 'polypeptide(L)'
;MSKEKEEIKLISKNGRIIDAALTVIFFIFMCDVFKSHVPSNDPDIILYVAAYTSLCITGVFWLAAGMLRVTWVDWLRQKNS
;
A
#
# COMPACT_ATOMS: atom_id res chain seq x y z
N MET A 1 -2.77 33.14 25.38
CA MET A 1 -3.11 31.96 26.20
C MET A 1 -2.72 30.73 25.40
N SER A 2 -1.65 30.06 25.83
CA SER A 2 -1.05 28.93 25.13
C SER A 2 -2.00 27.73 25.15
N LYS A 3 -2.46 27.30 23.97
CA LYS A 3 -2.85 25.90 23.75
C LYS A 3 -2.03 25.44 22.56
N GLU A 4 -0.89 24.83 22.89
CA GLU A 4 -0.11 24.00 21.99
C GLU A 4 -1.09 23.02 21.34
N LYS A 5 -1.49 23.30 20.09
CA LYS A 5 -2.29 22.35 19.31
C LYS A 5 -1.43 21.10 19.24
N GLU A 6 -1.92 19.97 19.76
CA GLU A 6 -1.34 18.66 19.44
C GLU A 6 -1.23 18.58 17.91
N GLU A 7 -0.05 18.85 17.37
CA GLU A 7 0.16 18.78 15.94
C GLU A 7 0.04 17.32 15.55
N ILE A 8 -1.15 16.94 15.05
CA ILE A 8 -1.37 15.63 14.48
C ILE A 8 -0.33 15.46 13.37
N LYS A 9 0.71 14.70 13.67
CA LYS A 9 1.88 14.54 12.80
C LYS A 9 1.44 13.79 11.56
N LEU A 10 1.58 14.43 10.40
CA LEU A 10 1.19 13.91 9.08
C LEU A 10 1.77 12.51 8.82
N ILE A 11 2.96 12.24 9.35
CA ILE A 11 3.65 10.96 9.21
C ILE A 11 3.99 10.40 10.60
N SER A 12 3.06 9.64 11.17
CA SER A 12 3.39 8.64 12.19
C SER A 12 4.24 7.52 11.59
N LYS A 13 5.38 7.18 12.19
CA LYS A 13 6.22 6.04 11.78
C LYS A 13 5.40 4.75 11.67
N ASN A 14 4.44 4.57 12.58
CA ASN A 14 3.60 3.38 12.68
C ASN A 14 2.74 3.18 11.42
N GLY A 15 2.13 4.24 10.91
CA GLY A 15 1.32 4.14 9.68
C GLY A 15 2.13 3.64 8.48
N ARG A 16 3.41 4.03 8.39
CA ARG A 16 4.26 3.62 7.25
C ARG A 16 4.60 2.14 7.32
N ILE A 17 4.74 1.61 8.53
CA ILE A 17 4.97 0.18 8.76
C ILE A 17 3.70 -0.61 8.42
N ILE A 18 2.53 -0.09 8.74
CA ILE A 18 1.24 -0.71 8.39
C ILE A 18 1.07 -0.74 6.86
N ASP A 19 1.31 0.38 6.18
CA ASP A 19 1.28 0.46 4.72
C ASP A 19 2.28 -0.53 4.09
N ALA A 20 3.45 -0.69 4.72
CA ALA A 20 4.47 -1.65 4.31
C ALA A 20 4.05 -3.12 4.46
N ALA A 21 3.46 -3.47 5.59
CA ALA A 21 2.96 -4.82 5.81
C ALA A 21 1.82 -5.14 4.83
N LEU A 22 0.90 -4.19 4.63
CA LEU A 22 -0.27 -4.37 3.79
C LEU A 22 0.09 -4.58 2.32
N THR A 23 1.10 -3.85 1.83
CA THR A 23 1.60 -3.96 0.45
C THR A 23 2.32 -5.29 0.20
N VAL A 24 3.10 -5.80 1.17
CA VAL A 24 3.72 -7.13 1.06
C VAL A 24 2.66 -8.24 1.03
N ILE A 25 1.64 -8.15 1.87
CA ILE A 25 0.51 -9.11 1.86
C ILE A 25 -0.21 -9.06 0.51
N PHE A 26 -0.49 -7.86 0.00
CA PHE A 26 -1.14 -7.66 -1.29
C PHE A 26 -0.31 -8.21 -2.45
N PHE A 27 1.02 -8.08 -2.40
CA PHE A 27 1.92 -8.66 -3.40
C PHE A 27 1.81 -10.18 -3.47
N ILE A 28 1.84 -10.86 -2.32
CA ILE A 28 1.72 -12.32 -2.27
C ILE A 28 0.36 -12.76 -2.81
N PHE A 29 -0.71 -12.08 -2.40
CA PHE A 29 -2.06 -12.35 -2.88
C PHE A 29 -2.18 -12.17 -4.40
N MET A 30 -1.68 -11.07 -4.95
CA MET A 30 -1.73 -10.83 -6.39
C MET A 30 -0.87 -11.82 -7.17
N CYS A 31 0.30 -12.20 -6.67
CA CYS A 31 1.12 -13.25 -7.28
C CYS A 31 0.34 -14.56 -7.45
N ASP A 32 -0.45 -14.95 -6.45
CA ASP A 32 -1.22 -16.20 -6.51
C ASP A 32 -2.37 -16.13 -7.53
N VAL A 33 -3.07 -14.99 -7.58
CA VAL A 33 -4.12 -14.73 -8.57
C VAL A 33 -3.56 -14.78 -9.99
N PHE A 34 -2.40 -14.16 -10.24
CA PHE A 34 -1.80 -14.12 -11.57
C PHE A 34 -1.31 -15.48 -12.06
N LYS A 35 -0.80 -16.36 -11.17
CA LYS A 35 -0.38 -17.71 -11.57
C LYS A 35 -1.51 -18.50 -12.22
N SER A 36 -2.74 -18.36 -11.72
CA SER A 36 -3.89 -19.06 -12.29
C SER A 36 -4.33 -18.51 -13.65
N HIS A 37 -3.90 -17.30 -14.03
CA HIS A 37 -4.36 -16.63 -15.24
C HIS A 37 -3.33 -16.66 -16.38
N VAL A 38 -2.12 -17.17 -16.15
CA VAL A 38 -1.08 -17.29 -17.18
C VAL A 38 -1.23 -18.63 -17.89
N PRO A 39 -1.67 -18.67 -19.16
CA PRO A 39 -1.71 -19.90 -19.96
C PRO A 39 -0.30 -20.23 -20.47
N SER A 40 0.55 -20.77 -19.59
CA SER A 40 1.88 -21.26 -19.94
C SER A 40 2.11 -22.63 -19.30
N ASN A 41 2.94 -23.46 -19.93
CA ASN A 41 3.29 -24.79 -19.44
C ASN A 41 4.63 -24.79 -18.68
N ASP A 42 5.43 -23.72 -18.83
CA ASP A 42 6.75 -23.59 -18.23
C ASP A 42 6.66 -22.86 -16.87
N PRO A 43 7.04 -23.53 -15.75
CA PRO A 43 6.86 -23.00 -14.39
C PRO A 43 7.68 -21.74 -14.12
N ASP A 44 8.86 -21.61 -14.75
CA ASP A 44 9.73 -20.46 -14.56
C ASP A 44 9.13 -19.18 -15.18
N ILE A 45 8.58 -19.28 -16.39
CA ILE A 45 7.98 -18.13 -17.10
C ILE A 45 6.74 -17.63 -16.37
N ILE A 46 5.93 -18.54 -15.83
CA ILE A 46 4.74 -18.17 -15.03
C ILE A 46 5.16 -17.37 -13.80
N LEU A 47 6.22 -17.80 -13.10
CA LEU A 47 6.73 -17.10 -11.93
C LEU A 47 7.27 -15.72 -12.28
N TYR A 48 8.11 -15.60 -13.32
CA TYR A 48 8.69 -14.31 -13.71
C TYR A 48 7.62 -13.32 -14.17
N VAL A 49 6.67 -13.75 -14.98
CA VAL A 49 5.59 -12.89 -15.48
C VAL A 49 4.66 -12.47 -14.34
N ALA A 50 4.24 -13.42 -13.48
CA ALA A 50 3.40 -13.11 -12.32
C ALA A 50 4.11 -12.19 -11.32
N ALA A 51 5.42 -12.35 -11.10
CA ALA A 51 6.20 -11.46 -10.25
C ALA A 51 6.32 -10.05 -10.85
N TYR A 52 6.57 -9.93 -12.15
CA TYR A 52 6.71 -8.63 -12.80
C TYR A 52 5.40 -7.83 -12.78
N THR A 53 4.26 -8.48 -13.08
CA THR A 53 2.94 -7.84 -13.07
C THR A 53 2.49 -7.47 -11.66
N SER A 54 2.66 -8.38 -10.69
CA SER A 54 2.28 -8.12 -9.30
C SER A 54 3.14 -7.03 -8.66
N LEU A 55 4.44 -6.91 -8.99
CA LEU A 55 5.28 -5.82 -8.50
C LEU A 55 4.76 -4.45 -8.95
N CYS A 56 4.35 -4.33 -10.21
CA CYS A 56 3.80 -3.07 -10.75
C CYS A 56 2.51 -2.66 -10.02
N ILE A 57 1.55 -3.59 -9.89
CA ILE A 57 0.26 -3.31 -9.23
C ILE A 57 0.47 -3.03 -7.73
N THR A 58 1.40 -3.73 -7.09
CA THR A 58 1.76 -3.48 -5.67
C THR A 58 2.37 -2.09 -5.51
N GLY A 59 3.21 -1.64 -6.45
CA GLY A 59 3.76 -0.28 -6.45
C GLY A 59 2.67 0.80 -6.54
N VAL A 60 1.68 0.60 -7.41
CA VAL A 60 0.51 1.50 -7.50
C VAL A 60 -0.31 1.49 -6.21
N PHE A 61 -0.54 0.30 -5.63
CA PHE A 61 -1.23 0.16 -4.35
C PHE A 61 -0.52 0.91 -3.22
N TRP A 62 0.82 0.84 -3.17
CA TRP A 62 1.62 1.59 -2.21
C TRP A 62 1.41 3.10 -2.31
N LEU A 63 1.46 3.63 -3.54
CA LEU A 63 1.25 5.07 -3.78
C LEU A 63 -0.18 5.50 -3.40
N ALA A 64 -1.18 4.68 -3.73
CA ALA A 64 -2.56 4.92 -3.37
C ALA A 64 -2.79 4.92 -1.84
N ALA A 65 -2.18 3.98 -1.12
CA ALA A 65 -2.22 3.94 0.34
C ALA A 65 -1.60 5.21 0.95
N GLY A 66 -0.48 5.68 0.38
CA GLY A 66 0.14 6.95 0.75
C GLY A 66 -0.79 8.15 0.62
N MET A 67 -1.56 8.24 -0.49
CA MET A 67 -2.52 9.32 -0.69
C MET A 67 -3.74 9.22 0.24
N LEU A 68 -4.29 8.01 0.42
CA LEU A 68 -5.41 7.77 1.34
C LEU A 68 -5.07 8.25 2.74
N ARG A 69 -3.86 7.96 3.20
CA ARG A 69 -3.37 8.40 4.49
C ARG A 69 -3.30 9.92 4.63
N VAL A 70 -2.80 10.63 3.61
CA VAL A 70 -2.75 12.10 3.62
C VAL A 70 -4.15 12.67 3.75
N THR A 71 -5.11 12.16 2.96
CA THR A 71 -6.52 12.56 3.03
C THR A 71 -7.13 12.25 4.39
N TRP A 72 -6.81 11.10 4.99
CA TRP A 72 -7.30 10.72 6.32
C TRP A 72 -6.81 11.67 7.42
N VAL A 73 -5.53 12.04 7.38
CA VAL A 73 -4.98 12.99 8.36
C VAL A 73 -5.57 14.39 8.16
N ASP A 74 -5.76 14.82 6.92
CA ASP A 74 -6.39 16.10 6.62
C ASP A 74 -7.85 16.15 7.12
N TRP A 75 -8.62 15.09 6.87
CA TRP A 75 -9.97 14.94 7.39
C TRP A 75 -10.03 15.00 8.92
N LEU A 76 -9.10 14.31 9.60
CA LEU A 76 -9.03 14.32 11.06
C LEU A 76 -8.71 15.72 11.61
N ARG A 77 -7.86 16.49 10.92
CA ARG A 77 -7.55 17.88 11.27
C ARG A 77 -8.76 18.80 11.11
N GLN A 78 -9.56 18.63 10.06
CA GLN A 78 -10.79 19.42 9.86
C GLN A 78 -11.83 19.12 10.94
N LYS A 79 -12.01 17.84 11.32
CA LYS A 79 -12.96 17.43 12.35
C LYS A 79 -12.63 17.99 13.75
N ASN A 80 -11.36 18.20 14.05
CA ASN A 80 -10.88 18.71 15.33
C ASN A 80 -10.71 20.25 15.38
N SER A 81 -11.03 20.96 14.29
CA SER A 81 -11.03 22.43 14.23
C SER A 81 -12.40 23.02 14.47
#